data_AF-A0A351TMI8-F1
#
_entry.id   AF-A0A351TMI8-F1
#
_cell.length_a   1.000
_cell.length_b   1.000
_cell.length_c   1.000
_cell.angle_alpha   90.00
_cell.angle_beta   90.00
_cell.angle_gamma   90.00
#
_symmetry.space_group_name_H-M   'P 1'
#
loop_
_entity.id
_entity.type
_entity.pdbx_description
1 polymer ?
#
loop_
_entity_poly.entity_id
_entity_poly.type
_entity_poly.pdbx_seq_one_letter_code
_entity_poly.pdbx_strand_id
1 'polypeptide(L)'
;MFEIIVQKEGLEFLGWREVPTFPNVLGQKAVECMPHIMQGFVKKPANVKKGLEFDRRLYIARRLFEQSSEDTYVVSFSSRTIVYKGMFLVKQLRTFYADLQSDDFESAIAMVHSRFST
;
A
#
# COMPACT_ATOMS: atom_id res chain seq x y z
N MET A 1 0.17 10.16 12.94
CA MET A 1 -0.92 10.92 12.25
C MET A 1 -1.95 9.99 11.62
N PHE A 2 -1.54 9.05 10.75
CA PHE A 2 -2.46 8.09 10.13
C PHE A 2 -3.34 7.35 11.15
N GLU A 3 -2.73 6.80 12.22
CA GLU A 3 -3.45 6.08 13.29
C GLU A 3 -4.56 6.91 13.92
N ILE A 4 -4.29 8.20 14.17
CA ILE A 4 -5.24 9.14 14.76
C ILE A 4 -6.44 9.34 13.81
N ILE A 5 -6.19 9.48 12.50
CA ILE A 5 -7.26 9.63 11.51
C ILE A 5 -8.11 8.36 11.44
N VAL A 6 -7.48 7.19 11.39
CA VAL A 6 -8.19 5.89 11.39
C VAL A 6 -9.08 5.77 12.64
N GLN A 7 -8.56 6.11 13.81
CA GLN A 7 -9.33 6.06 15.06
C GLN A 7 -10.48 7.08 15.08
N LYS A 8 -10.25 8.32 14.61
CA LYS A 8 -11.31 9.34 14.49
C LYS A 8 -12.43 8.95 13.55
N GLU A 9 -12.10 8.23 12.48
CA GLU A 9 -13.07 7.63 11.56
C GLU A 9 -13.77 6.39 12.13
N GLY A 10 -13.54 6.04 13.41
CA GLY A 10 -14.17 4.93 14.11
C GLY A 10 -13.72 3.56 13.62
N LEU A 11 -12.47 3.44 13.18
CA LEU A 11 -11.83 2.21 12.73
C LEU A 11 -10.71 1.80 13.72
N GLU A 12 -10.51 0.49 13.87
CA GLU A 12 -9.47 -0.06 14.75
C GLU A 12 -8.18 -0.30 13.95
N PHE A 13 -7.13 0.46 14.26
CA PHE A 13 -5.80 0.27 13.70
C PHE A 13 -5.11 -0.90 14.43
N LEU A 14 -4.62 -1.88 13.66
CA LEU A 14 -4.02 -3.10 14.20
C LEU A 14 -2.51 -2.99 14.35
N GLY A 15 -1.85 -2.26 13.45
CA GLY A 15 -0.41 -2.12 13.48
C GLY A 15 0.20 -1.86 12.11
N TRP A 16 1.50 -1.58 12.14
CA TRP A 16 2.34 -1.41 10.97
C TRP A 16 3.12 -2.68 10.68
N ARG A 17 3.34 -2.94 9.39
CA ARG A 17 4.28 -3.93 8.88
C ARG A 17 5.25 -3.25 7.93
N GLU A 18 6.54 -3.41 8.18
CA GLU A 18 7.55 -3.04 7.20
C GLU A 18 7.49 -4.01 6.02
N VAL A 19 7.42 -3.48 4.80
CA VAL A 19 7.35 -4.31 3.60
C VAL A 19 8.74 -4.84 3.28
N PRO A 20 8.93 -6.17 3.17
CA PRO A 20 10.23 -6.74 2.85
C PRO A 20 10.63 -6.37 1.42
N THR A 21 11.69 -5.55 1.32
CA THR A 21 12.23 -5.04 0.05
C THR A 21 13.70 -5.40 -0.14
N PHE A 22 14.14 -5.46 -1.39
CA PHE A 22 15.53 -5.72 -1.78
C PHE A 22 16.10 -4.57 -2.62
N PRO A 23 16.56 -3.46 -1.99
CA PRO A 23 17.03 -2.27 -2.71
C PRO A 23 18.27 -2.51 -3.56
N ASN A 24 19.05 -3.57 -3.29
CA ASN A 24 20.24 -3.94 -4.04
C ASN A 24 19.96 -4.28 -5.52
N VAL A 25 18.72 -4.57 -5.89
CA VAL A 25 18.33 -4.80 -7.28
C VAL A 25 18.09 -3.50 -8.07
N LEU A 26 18.07 -2.35 -7.39
CA LEU A 26 17.77 -1.04 -7.97
C LEU A 26 19.04 -0.31 -8.42
N GLY A 27 18.88 0.62 -9.38
CA GLY A 27 19.94 1.58 -9.71
C GLY A 27 20.06 2.67 -8.64
N GLN A 28 21.23 3.27 -8.51
CA GLN A 28 21.55 4.25 -7.45
C GLN A 28 20.51 5.37 -7.30
N LYS A 29 20.10 6.01 -8.40
CA LYS A 29 19.08 7.08 -8.37
C LYS A 29 17.73 6.63 -7.78
N ALA A 30 17.33 5.38 -8.05
CA ALA A 30 16.08 4.85 -7.51
C ALA A 30 16.18 4.55 -6.01
N VAL A 31 17.36 4.15 -5.53
CA VAL A 31 17.65 3.97 -4.10
C VAL A 31 17.67 5.31 -3.37
N GLU A 32 18.31 6.34 -3.95
CA GLU A 32 18.39 7.68 -3.37
C GLU A 32 17.02 8.33 -3.14
N CYS A 33 16.03 8.02 -3.99
CA CYS A 33 14.66 8.49 -3.86
C CYS A 33 13.70 7.44 -3.28
N MET A 34 14.19 6.31 -2.77
CA MET A 34 13.34 5.24 -2.25
C MET A 34 12.66 5.68 -0.95
N PRO A 35 11.32 5.60 -0.86
CA PRO A 35 10.63 5.86 0.39
C PRO A 35 10.76 4.66 1.35
N HIS A 36 10.54 4.91 2.64
CA HIS A 36 10.22 3.82 3.57
C HIS A 36 8.83 3.25 3.24
N ILE A 37 8.76 1.94 3.02
CA ILE A 37 7.53 1.28 2.54
C ILE A 37 6.89 0.51 3.69
N MET A 38 5.75 1.01 4.16
CA MET A 38 5.01 0.46 5.29
C MET A 38 3.59 0.07 4.87
N GLN A 39 3.07 -1.00 5.48
CA GLN A 39 1.66 -1.40 5.40
C GLN A 39 0.97 -1.13 6.73
N GLY A 40 -0.14 -0.38 6.70
CA GLY A 40 -1.00 -0.16 7.84
C GLY A 40 -2.20 -1.09 7.79
N PHE A 41 -2.42 -1.88 8.85
CA PHE A 41 -3.55 -2.81 8.94
C PHE A 41 -4.70 -2.19 9.74
N VAL A 42 -5.91 -2.29 9.18
CA VAL A 42 -7.13 -1.83 9.83
C VAL A 42 -8.14 -2.96 9.88
N LYS A 43 -8.69 -3.19 11.06
CA LYS A 43 -9.71 -4.20 11.28
C LYS A 43 -11.04 -3.72 10.75
N LYS A 44 -11.74 -4.62 10.05
CA LYS A 44 -13.12 -4.37 9.63
C LYS A 44 -14.04 -4.37 10.86
N PRO A 45 -14.82 -3.30 11.10
CA PRO A 45 -15.83 -3.30 12.15
C PRO A 45 -16.86 -4.43 11.97
N ALA A 46 -17.37 -4.97 13.07
CA ALA A 46 -18.33 -6.07 13.04
C ALA A 46 -19.66 -5.69 12.36
N ASN A 47 -20.09 -4.44 12.54
CA ASN A 47 -21.33 -3.87 12.03
C ASN A 47 -21.26 -3.36 10.58
N VAL A 48 -20.11 -3.48 9.90
CA VAL A 48 -19.93 -3.02 8.51
C VAL A 48 -19.77 -4.23 7.59
N LYS A 49 -20.50 -4.27 6.46
CA LYS A 49 -20.37 -5.37 5.51
C LYS A 49 -19.01 -5.33 4.81
N LYS A 50 -18.52 -6.52 4.42
CA LYS A 50 -17.31 -6.62 3.58
C LYS A 50 -17.57 -5.95 2.22
N GLY A 51 -16.49 -5.61 1.51
CA GLY A 51 -16.56 -5.05 0.18
C GLY A 51 -16.77 -3.54 0.17
N LEU A 52 -17.68 -3.06 -0.68
CA LEU A 52 -17.81 -1.62 -0.97
C LEU A 52 -18.13 -0.77 0.26
N GLU A 53 -18.90 -1.27 1.23
CA GLU A 53 -19.21 -0.52 2.46
C GLU A 53 -17.95 -0.27 3.30
N PHE A 54 -17.11 -1.29 3.48
CA PHE A 54 -15.85 -1.13 4.20
C PHE A 54 -14.85 -0.29 3.42
N ASP A 55 -14.71 -0.52 2.11
CA ASP A 55 -13.79 0.24 1.25
C ASP A 55 -14.15 1.73 1.18
N ARG A 56 -15.44 2.10 1.30
CA ARG A 56 -15.85 3.51 1.41
C ARG A 56 -15.31 4.17 2.69
N ARG A 57 -15.31 3.46 3.82
CA ARG A 57 -14.73 3.99 5.08
C ARG A 57 -13.21 4.13 4.97
N LEU A 58 -12.54 3.13 4.39
CA LEU A 58 -11.09 3.21 4.12
C LEU A 58 -10.76 4.37 3.18
N TYR A 59 -11.58 4.61 2.16
CA TYR A 59 -11.41 5.74 1.24
C TYR A 59 -11.44 7.09 1.97
N ILE A 60 -12.40 7.31 2.89
CA ILE A 60 -12.48 8.55 3.66
C ILE A 60 -11.23 8.74 4.51
N ALA A 61 -10.83 7.72 5.26
CA ALA A 61 -9.61 7.77 6.08
C ALA A 61 -8.35 8.05 5.23
N ARG A 62 -8.24 7.43 4.05
CA ARG A 62 -7.15 7.71 3.08
C ARG A 62 -7.16 9.17 2.66
N ARG A 63 -8.31 9.71 2.24
CA ARG A 63 -8.43 11.08 1.75
C ARG A 63 -8.06 12.12 2.81
N LEU A 64 -8.51 11.93 4.04
CA LEU A 64 -8.16 12.81 5.15
C LEU A 64 -6.66 12.76 5.45
N PHE A 65 -6.06 11.57 5.39
CA PHE A 65 -4.62 11.43 5.57
C PHE A 65 -3.81 12.09 4.44
N GLU A 66 -4.18 11.85 3.17
CA GLU A 66 -3.56 12.48 2.00
C GLU A 66 -3.63 14.02 2.04
N GLN A 67 -4.69 14.59 2.64
CA GLN A 67 -4.83 16.04 2.81
C GLN A 67 -4.00 16.59 3.99
N SER A 68 -3.58 15.72 4.91
CA SER A 68 -2.89 16.11 6.14
C SER A 68 -1.37 15.87 6.08
N SER A 69 -0.87 15.17 5.05
CA SER A 69 0.54 14.80 4.91
C SER A 69 1.01 15.02 3.47
N GLU A 70 1.98 15.91 3.30
CA GLU A 70 2.53 16.25 1.97
C GLU A 70 3.64 15.29 1.53
N ASP A 71 4.41 14.73 2.49
CA ASP A 71 5.56 13.86 2.21
C ASP A 71 5.22 12.37 2.16
N THR A 72 3.95 12.00 2.42
CA THR A 72 3.52 10.59 2.42
C THR A 72 2.53 10.33 1.30
N TYR A 73 2.70 9.20 0.63
CA TYR A 73 1.81 8.76 -0.43
C TYR A 73 1.18 7.41 -0.12
N VAL A 74 -0.16 7.34 -0.11
CA VAL A 74 -0.89 6.08 0.07
C VAL A 74 -1.18 5.45 -1.29
N VAL A 75 -0.48 4.36 -1.60
CA VAL A 75 -0.60 3.68 -2.90
C VAL A 75 -1.98 3.04 -3.08
N SER A 76 -2.47 2.37 -2.04
CA SER A 76 -3.78 1.72 -2.00
C SER A 76 -4.24 1.61 -0.57
N PHE A 77 -5.54 1.75 -0.33
CA PHE A 77 -6.14 1.48 0.98
C PHE A 77 -7.54 0.90 0.80
N SER A 78 -7.59 -0.43 0.65
CA SER A 78 -8.78 -1.22 0.36
C SER A 78 -8.64 -2.59 1.00
N SER A 79 -9.77 -3.23 1.30
CA SER A 79 -9.83 -4.61 1.78
C SER A 79 -9.76 -5.66 0.66
N ARG A 80 -9.73 -5.23 -0.60
CA ARG A 80 -9.84 -6.08 -1.80
C ARG A 80 -8.73 -5.87 -2.81
N THR A 81 -8.09 -4.70 -2.78
CA THR A 81 -7.07 -4.32 -3.74
C THR A 81 -5.84 -3.80 -3.02
N ILE A 82 -4.69 -4.37 -3.36
CA ILE A 82 -3.38 -3.89 -2.95
C ILE A 82 -2.55 -3.59 -4.19
N VAL A 83 -1.76 -2.52 -4.14
CA VAL A 83 -0.91 -2.10 -5.26
C VAL A 83 0.55 -2.11 -4.82
N TYR A 84 1.35 -2.95 -5.47
CA TYR A 84 2.80 -2.91 -5.39
C TYR A 84 3.34 -2.19 -6.62
N LYS A 85 3.95 -1.03 -6.42
CA LYS A 85 4.56 -0.22 -7.49
C LYS A 85 5.86 0.43 -7.01
N GLY A 86 6.68 0.90 -7.94
CA GLY A 86 7.90 1.61 -7.61
C GLY A 86 8.66 2.05 -8.86
N MET A 87 9.82 2.66 -8.64
CA MET A 87 10.71 3.13 -9.70
C MET A 87 11.77 2.06 -10.00
N PHE A 88 11.37 1.06 -10.80
CA PHE A 88 12.23 -0.03 -11.23
C PHE A 88 11.79 -0.58 -12.59
N LEU A 89 12.65 -1.36 -13.24
CA LEU A 89 12.29 -2.06 -14.47
C LEU A 89 11.20 -3.11 -14.17
N VAL A 90 10.35 -3.39 -15.16
CA VAL A 90 9.25 -4.38 -15.01
C VAL A 90 9.75 -5.72 -14.47
N LYS A 91 10.90 -6.20 -14.97
CA LYS A 91 11.53 -7.45 -14.52
C LYS A 91 11.99 -7.45 -13.06
N GLN A 92 12.20 -6.28 -12.46
CA GLN A 92 12.68 -6.11 -11.09
C GLN A 92 11.54 -6.07 -10.05
N LEU A 93 10.27 -5.96 -10.47
CA LEU A 93 9.13 -5.85 -9.55
C LEU A 93 9.09 -6.98 -8.52
N ARG A 94 9.17 -8.23 -9.01
CA ARG A 94 9.13 -9.43 -8.16
C ARG A 94 10.40 -9.63 -7.34
N THR A 95 11.56 -9.21 -7.86
CA THR A 95 12.81 -9.33 -7.13
C THR A 95 12.97 -8.23 -6.07
N PHE A 96 12.32 -7.08 -6.26
CA PHE A 96 12.34 -5.99 -5.30
C PHE A 96 11.39 -6.24 -4.12
N TYR A 97 10.15 -6.67 -4.37
CA TYR A 97 9.17 -6.98 -3.32
C TYR A 97 9.13 -8.47 -3.01
N ALA A 98 9.62 -8.88 -1.84
CA ALA A 98 9.66 -10.29 -1.44
C ALA A 98 8.27 -10.92 -1.41
N ASP A 99 7.25 -10.16 -0.99
CA ASP A 99 5.86 -10.60 -0.91
C ASP A 99 5.35 -11.19 -2.23
N LEU A 100 5.79 -10.65 -3.37
CA LEU A 100 5.32 -11.09 -4.70
C LEU A 100 5.96 -12.40 -5.17
N GLN A 101 6.89 -12.97 -4.38
CA GLN A 101 7.46 -14.29 -4.59
C GLN A 101 6.85 -15.34 -3.65
N SER A 102 6.00 -14.95 -2.71
CA SER A 102 5.31 -15.89 -1.83
C SER A 102 4.22 -16.64 -2.58
N ASP A 103 4.13 -17.95 -2.35
CA ASP A 103 3.04 -18.78 -2.87
C ASP A 103 1.69 -18.39 -2.26
N ASP A 104 1.69 -17.78 -1.07
CA ASP A 104 0.47 -17.26 -0.42
C ASP A 104 -0.07 -15.99 -1.09
N PHE A 105 0.69 -15.36 -2.01
CA PHE A 105 0.25 -14.15 -2.71
C PHE A 105 -0.61 -14.51 -3.92
N GLU A 106 -1.84 -14.94 -3.64
CA GLU A 106 -2.81 -15.36 -4.65
C GLU A 106 -3.80 -14.23 -4.99
N SER A 107 -4.22 -14.18 -6.26
CA SER A 107 -5.30 -13.29 -6.69
C SER A 107 -6.06 -13.87 -7.88
N ALA A 108 -7.37 -13.67 -7.90
CA ALA A 108 -8.19 -14.00 -9.06
C ALA A 108 -7.94 -13.05 -10.25
N ILE A 109 -7.46 -11.83 -9.99
CA ILE A 109 -7.23 -10.79 -11.01
C ILE A 109 -5.94 -10.04 -10.69
N ALA A 110 -5.12 -9.81 -11.71
CA ALA A 110 -3.95 -8.93 -11.64
C ALA A 110 -4.00 -7.88 -12.76
N MET A 111 -3.54 -6.67 -12.46
CA MET A 111 -3.33 -5.61 -13.46
C MET A 111 -1.89 -5.13 -13.37
N VAL A 112 -1.22 -5.03 -14.51
CA VAL A 112 0.16 -4.57 -14.63
C VAL A 112 0.21 -3.31 -15.48
N HIS A 113 1.11 -2.39 -15.13
CA HIS A 113 1.33 -1.17 -15.87
C HIS A 113 2.82 -0.79 -15.83
N SER A 114 3.37 -0.43 -16.98
CA SER A 114 4.70 0.16 -17.11
C SER A 114 4.58 1.56 -17.70
N ARG A 115 5.23 2.54 -17.06
CA ARG A 115 5.28 3.91 -17.53
C ARG A 115 6.63 4.19 -18.17
N PHE A 116 6.62 4.89 -19.30
CA PHE A 116 7.79 5.58 -19.84
C PHE A 116 7.63 7.08 -19.54
N SER A 117 8.65 7.71 -18.97
CA SER A 117 8.70 9.16 -18.79
C SER A 117 9.69 9.77 -19.77
N THR A 118 9.33 10.89 -20.37
CA THR A 118 10.19 11.72 -21.23
C THR A 118 11.30 12.38 -20.43
#